data_AF-A0A8H4QZW9-F1
#
_entry.id   AF-A0A8H4QZW9-F1
#
_cell.length_a   1.000
_cell.length_b   1.000
_cell.length_c   1.000
_cell.angle_alpha   90.00
_cell.angle_beta   90.00
_cell.angle_gamma   90.00
#
_symmetry.space_group_name_H-M   'P 1'
#
loop_
_entity.id
_entity.type
_entity.pdbx_description
1 polymer ?
#
loop_
_entity_poly.entity_id
_entity_poly.type
_entity_poly.pdbx_seq_one_letter_code
_entity_poly.pdbx_strand_id
1 'polypeptide(L)'
;MIIDKQPLPEDPTPVDPPPSYDSYDRHSIPTVQDSKHVLGNQPIASGSTSPLQSPTSLSPRLPKTPISAGGTNKGKGRAGVNWFRFNSAETRTAREVRNTVLGLMKDLIQEHNTPAAAGILQSCADACASRDISLSSILQEKAIENHTPLYWAIVKRPPDERQDGVDGVDLLTALISYATPLTQQTIAEVRLACLVTSDQALFQRLRLSPEFAPVSKVDQMLLGATIPPEEIELEELLGDDGGAFAVNFVIPQFHKRMLVSKEIGLEFIARSRLWKLLFFVTTEPRTIGSKEVNAGSWCISLSLLEISPPTYLQARLLVLEADEPTTTAPSNPTTPTSSPFWSVAGRTAPTSTTKFIDLSSNQEQLEPGTGRRNPGRSVMVCLDDSVIGPNFQYGNNSYIGADEKLRVRLEARLGRKATTDCIIC
;
A
#
# COMPACT_ATOMS: atom_id res chain seq x y z
N MET A 1 -15.45 47.20 -34.02
CA MET A 1 -14.79 47.89 -32.90
C MET A 1 -13.54 47.11 -32.56
N ILE A 2 -12.39 47.57 -33.06
CA ILE A 2 -11.08 47.00 -32.76
C ILE A 2 -10.61 47.71 -31.50
N ILE A 3 -10.36 46.95 -30.43
CA ILE A 3 -9.88 47.48 -29.15
C ILE A 3 -8.35 47.43 -29.23
N ASP A 4 -7.74 48.61 -29.36
CA ASP A 4 -6.30 48.78 -29.27
C ASP A 4 -5.81 48.37 -27.87
N LYS A 5 -4.96 47.34 -27.82
CA LYS A 5 -4.32 46.87 -26.59
C LYS A 5 -3.14 47.78 -26.26
N GLN A 6 -3.19 48.33 -25.05
CA GLN A 6 -2.13 49.14 -24.46
C GLN A 6 -0.89 48.26 -24.16
N PRO A 7 0.33 48.66 -24.56
CA PRO A 7 1.53 47.88 -24.29
C PRO A 7 1.87 47.91 -22.78
N LEU A 8 2.23 46.75 -22.25
CA LEU A 8 2.66 46.56 -20.86
C LEU A 8 4.06 47.18 -20.64
N PRO A 9 4.33 47.74 -19.45
CA PRO A 9 5.63 48.31 -19.10
C PRO A 9 6.72 47.23 -19.04
N GLU A 10 7.92 47.59 -19.50
CA GLU A 10 9.10 46.73 -19.56
C GLU A 10 9.52 46.26 -18.16
N ASP A 11 9.56 44.94 -17.98
CA ASP A 11 10.01 44.27 -16.76
C ASP A 11 11.55 44.21 -16.76
N PRO A 12 12.25 44.79 -15.77
CA PRO A 12 13.71 44.77 -15.72
C PRO A 12 14.21 43.35 -15.45
N THR A 13 14.62 42.67 -16.51
CA THR A 13 15.33 41.39 -16.43
C THR A 13 16.70 41.58 -15.74
N PRO A 14 17.02 40.81 -14.68
CA PRO A 14 18.34 40.82 -14.07
C PRO A 14 19.41 40.34 -15.06
N VAL A 15 20.52 41.08 -15.16
CA VAL A 15 21.58 40.93 -16.18
C VAL A 15 22.62 39.86 -15.83
N ASP A 16 22.51 39.16 -14.69
CA ASP A 16 23.56 38.25 -14.26
C ASP A 16 23.15 36.77 -14.32
N PRO A 17 23.74 35.96 -15.22
CA PRO A 17 23.59 34.51 -15.16
C PRO A 17 24.31 33.97 -13.92
N PRO A 18 23.72 32.97 -13.22
CA PRO A 18 24.38 32.36 -12.07
C PRO A 18 25.66 31.60 -12.50
N PRO A 19 26.68 31.53 -11.62
CA PRO A 19 27.93 30.84 -11.92
C PRO A 19 27.70 29.34 -12.15
N SER A 20 28.39 28.81 -13.16
CA SER A 20 28.43 27.37 -13.49
C SER A 20 29.14 26.59 -12.39
N TYR A 21 28.44 25.60 -11.82
CA TYR A 21 28.99 24.62 -10.87
C TYR A 21 29.42 23.35 -11.62
N ASP A 22 30.51 23.44 -12.37
CA ASP A 22 31.22 22.27 -12.89
C ASP A 22 32.66 22.27 -12.34
N SER A 23 32.85 21.70 -11.15
CA SER A 23 34.18 21.31 -10.64
C SER A 23 34.03 20.46 -9.38
N TYR A 24 33.79 19.15 -9.52
CA TYR A 24 34.34 18.20 -8.55
C TYR A 24 34.92 16.98 -9.26
N ASP A 25 36.24 16.93 -9.16
CA ASP A 25 37.14 15.89 -9.62
C ASP A 25 36.80 14.52 -9.03
N ARG A 26 36.85 13.52 -9.91
CA ARG A 26 36.82 12.10 -9.58
C ARG A 26 38.14 11.70 -8.93
N HIS A 27 38.11 11.21 -7.70
CA HIS A 27 39.21 10.43 -7.14
C HIS A 27 38.78 9.12 -6.49
N SER A 28 39.52 8.08 -6.90
CA SER A 28 39.86 6.82 -6.22
C SER A 28 38.76 5.79 -5.94
N ILE A 29 38.75 4.78 -6.79
CA ILE A 29 38.25 3.41 -6.56
C ILE A 29 39.18 2.72 -5.54
N PRO A 30 38.66 2.14 -4.44
CA PRO A 30 39.39 1.15 -3.67
C PRO A 30 39.09 -0.27 -4.18
N THR A 31 40.19 -0.98 -4.36
CA THR A 31 40.37 -2.40 -4.62
C THR A 31 39.54 -3.34 -3.74
N VAL A 32 38.95 -4.33 -4.43
CA VAL A 32 38.30 -5.54 -3.92
C VAL A 32 39.23 -6.31 -2.97
N GLN A 33 38.78 -6.53 -1.73
CA GLN A 33 39.36 -7.53 -0.83
C GLN A 33 38.40 -8.71 -0.69
N ASP A 34 38.91 -9.85 -1.15
CA ASP A 34 38.32 -11.18 -1.12
C ASP A 34 38.34 -11.73 0.33
N SER A 35 37.16 -11.96 0.91
CA SER A 35 37.02 -12.54 2.26
C SER A 35 36.36 -13.91 2.20
N LYS A 36 37.23 -14.91 2.35
CA LYS A 36 36.97 -16.35 2.50
C LYS A 36 35.89 -16.64 3.56
N HIS A 37 34.84 -17.32 3.13
CA HIS A 37 33.80 -17.91 3.97
C HIS A 37 34.38 -19.02 4.87
N VAL A 38 34.27 -18.89 6.19
CA VAL A 38 34.61 -19.94 7.17
C VAL A 38 33.33 -20.71 7.50
N LEU A 39 33.31 -21.99 7.14
CA LEU A 39 32.31 -22.98 7.56
C LEU A 39 32.46 -23.26 9.06
N GLY A 40 31.49 -22.81 9.85
CA GLY A 40 31.36 -23.12 11.27
C GLY A 40 30.25 -24.14 11.52
N ASN A 41 30.64 -25.37 11.83
CA ASN A 41 29.80 -26.47 12.30
C ASN A 41 29.01 -26.09 13.56
N GLN A 42 27.69 -26.31 13.56
CA GLN A 42 26.85 -26.32 14.76
C GLN A 42 26.40 -27.75 15.07
N PRO A 43 26.56 -28.23 16.32
CA PRO A 43 26.18 -29.58 16.71
C PRO A 43 24.70 -29.70 17.04
N ILE A 44 24.16 -30.85 16.64
CA ILE A 44 22.84 -31.39 16.94
C ILE A 44 22.68 -31.55 18.45
N ALA A 45 21.65 -30.93 19.04
CA ALA A 45 21.21 -31.21 20.40
C ALA A 45 19.73 -31.64 20.39
N SER A 46 19.54 -32.85 20.90
CA SER A 46 18.30 -33.59 21.02
C SER A 46 17.39 -33.07 22.14
N GLY A 47 16.09 -33.32 21.97
CA GLY A 47 15.22 -33.78 23.05
C GLY A 47 14.53 -32.73 23.91
N SER A 48 13.25 -32.49 23.63
CA SER A 48 12.29 -32.17 24.69
C SER A 48 10.90 -32.69 24.34
N THR A 49 10.57 -33.84 24.91
CA THR A 49 9.21 -34.35 25.06
C THR A 49 8.49 -33.53 26.12
N SER A 50 7.44 -32.80 25.74
CA SER A 50 6.51 -32.16 26.68
C SER A 50 5.12 -32.82 26.57
N PRO A 51 4.48 -33.17 27.70
CA PRO A 51 3.18 -33.84 27.71
C PRO A 51 2.03 -32.87 27.47
N LEU A 52 1.02 -33.35 26.72
CA LEU A 52 -0.28 -32.72 26.55
C LEU A 52 -0.96 -32.50 27.91
N GLN A 53 -1.36 -31.24 28.19
CA GLN A 53 -2.42 -30.94 29.14
C GLN A 53 -3.48 -30.08 28.43
N SER A 54 -4.67 -30.66 28.29
CA SER A 54 -5.87 -30.03 27.77
C SER A 54 -6.49 -29.12 28.84
N PRO A 55 -6.80 -27.85 28.56
CA PRO A 55 -7.63 -27.06 29.45
C PRO A 55 -9.11 -27.22 29.10
N THR A 56 -9.86 -27.69 30.09
CA THR A 56 -11.33 -27.75 30.12
C THR A 56 -11.90 -26.33 30.06
N SER A 57 -12.75 -26.07 29.07
CA SER A 57 -13.47 -24.80 28.92
C SER A 57 -14.56 -24.65 29.98
N LEU A 58 -14.39 -23.71 30.91
CA LEU A 58 -15.47 -23.20 31.76
C LEU A 58 -15.88 -21.82 31.26
N SER A 59 -17.13 -21.72 30.79
CA SER A 59 -17.76 -20.48 30.32
C SER A 59 -17.91 -19.45 31.45
N PRO A 60 -17.51 -18.18 31.25
CA PRO A 60 -17.86 -17.10 32.16
C PRO A 60 -19.31 -16.66 31.92
N ARG A 61 -20.13 -16.68 32.98
CA ARG A 61 -21.47 -16.09 33.00
C ARG A 61 -21.36 -14.55 32.95
N LEU A 62 -22.14 -13.95 32.04
CA LEU A 62 -22.33 -12.50 31.95
C LEU A 62 -22.93 -11.91 33.24
N PRO A 63 -22.45 -10.73 33.70
CA PRO A 63 -23.16 -9.95 34.71
C PRO A 63 -24.35 -9.22 34.07
N LYS A 64 -25.52 -9.36 34.73
CA LYS A 64 -26.77 -8.66 34.41
C LYS A 64 -26.61 -7.15 34.58
N THR A 65 -26.95 -6.40 33.55
CA THR A 65 -27.15 -4.94 33.58
C THR A 65 -28.42 -4.59 34.36
N PRO A 66 -28.41 -3.58 35.26
CA PRO A 66 -29.63 -3.07 35.86
C PRO A 66 -30.35 -2.11 34.90
N ILE A 67 -31.63 -2.39 34.70
CA ILE A 67 -32.62 -1.54 34.05
C ILE A 67 -32.86 -0.33 34.96
N SER A 68 -32.56 0.88 34.49
CA SER A 68 -32.95 2.12 35.18
C SER A 68 -34.14 2.74 34.45
N ALA A 69 -35.25 2.77 35.17
CA ALA A 69 -36.51 3.38 34.79
C ALA A 69 -36.42 4.91 34.86
N GLY A 70 -37.21 5.56 34.00
CA GLY A 70 -37.28 7.01 33.87
C GLY A 70 -37.71 7.72 35.16
N GLY A 71 -37.10 8.88 35.38
CA GLY A 71 -37.48 9.84 36.41
C GLY A 71 -37.24 11.26 35.89
N THR A 72 -38.29 11.86 35.34
CA THR A 72 -38.36 13.30 35.08
C THR A 72 -38.42 14.04 36.41
N ASN A 73 -37.37 14.78 36.77
CA ASN A 73 -37.47 15.78 37.84
C ASN A 73 -36.74 17.07 37.47
N LYS A 74 -37.55 18.13 37.41
CA LYS A 74 -37.20 19.53 37.15
C LYS A 74 -36.78 20.14 38.50
N GLY A 75 -35.48 20.14 38.77
CA GLY A 75 -34.89 20.66 40.02
C GLY A 75 -33.96 21.84 39.77
N LYS A 76 -34.37 23.02 40.22
CA LYS A 76 -33.66 24.30 40.13
C LYS A 76 -32.78 24.45 41.37
N GLY A 77 -31.47 24.63 41.16
CA GLY A 77 -30.55 25.21 42.15
C GLY A 77 -29.83 24.24 43.10
N ARG A 78 -28.52 24.14 42.94
CA ARG A 78 -27.51 24.47 43.97
C ARG A 78 -26.11 24.27 43.39
N ALA A 79 -25.27 25.28 43.57
CA ALA A 79 -23.85 25.25 43.34
C ALA A 79 -23.23 24.10 44.12
N GLY A 80 -22.82 23.05 43.41
CA GLY A 80 -22.28 21.82 43.96
C GLY A 80 -20.86 21.58 43.47
N VAL A 81 -19.90 22.09 44.25
CA VAL A 81 -18.67 21.36 44.62
C VAL A 81 -17.72 20.98 43.46
N ASN A 82 -16.78 21.90 43.21
CA ASN A 82 -15.50 21.73 42.51
C ASN A 82 -14.55 20.74 43.25
N TRP A 83 -14.89 19.45 43.40
CA TRP A 83 -14.05 18.50 44.16
C TRP A 83 -12.88 17.89 43.37
N PHE A 84 -12.89 17.89 42.03
CA PHE A 84 -11.82 17.23 41.26
C PHE A 84 -10.69 18.19 40.84
N ARG A 85 -9.97 18.78 41.80
CA ARG A 85 -8.73 19.56 41.57
C ARG A 85 -7.41 18.84 41.97
N PHE A 86 -7.46 17.55 42.27
CA PHE A 86 -6.30 16.81 42.81
C PHE A 86 -5.40 16.11 41.78
N ASN A 87 -5.69 16.18 40.47
CA ASN A 87 -4.81 15.57 39.44
C ASN A 87 -3.86 16.58 38.77
N SER A 88 -3.72 17.81 39.29
CA SER A 88 -3.13 18.90 38.50
C SER A 88 -1.61 18.85 38.33
N ALA A 89 -0.84 18.26 39.25
CA ALA A 89 0.63 18.23 39.13
C ALA A 89 1.09 17.10 38.18
N GLU A 90 0.60 15.88 38.39
CA GLU A 90 0.97 14.71 37.58
C GLU A 90 0.50 14.85 36.12
N THR A 91 -0.70 15.39 35.89
CA THR A 91 -1.20 15.65 34.53
C THR A 91 -0.42 16.76 33.83
N ARG A 92 0.13 17.74 34.56
CA ARG A 92 1.02 18.76 33.97
C ARG A 92 2.33 18.14 33.51
N THR A 93 2.98 17.37 34.38
CA THR A 93 4.22 16.69 34.03
C THR A 93 4.04 15.73 32.86
N ALA A 94 2.94 14.97 32.83
CA ALA A 94 2.66 14.07 31.71
C ALA A 94 2.43 14.83 30.39
N ARG A 95 1.74 15.98 30.44
CA ARG A 95 1.55 16.85 29.27
C ARG A 95 2.86 17.48 28.80
N GLU A 96 3.72 17.88 29.71
CA GLU A 96 5.05 18.41 29.40
C GLU A 96 5.91 17.35 28.71
N VAL A 97 5.98 16.12 29.27
CA VAL A 97 6.70 15.00 28.63
C VAL A 97 6.13 14.72 27.24
N ARG A 98 4.81 14.65 27.09
CA ARG A 98 4.16 14.44 25.79
C ARG A 98 4.51 15.54 24.78
N ASN A 99 4.46 16.81 25.17
CA ASN A 99 4.81 17.92 24.29
C ASN A 99 6.30 17.89 23.91
N THR A 100 7.18 17.56 24.86
CA THR A 100 8.62 17.41 24.60
C THR A 100 8.89 16.28 23.62
N VAL A 101 8.29 15.11 23.81
CA VAL A 101 8.42 13.97 22.90
C VAL A 101 7.91 14.34 21.51
N LEU A 102 6.75 15.00 21.40
CA LEU A 102 6.23 15.48 20.11
C LEU A 102 7.15 16.49 19.43
N GLY A 103 7.78 17.39 20.19
CA GLY A 103 8.80 18.31 19.68
C GLY A 103 9.98 17.56 19.08
N LEU A 104 10.54 16.62 19.85
CA LEU A 104 11.65 15.77 19.39
C LEU A 104 11.27 14.94 18.15
N MET A 105 10.06 14.40 18.09
CA MET A 105 9.59 13.67 16.92
C MET A 105 9.52 14.58 15.69
N LYS A 106 9.05 15.81 15.86
CA LYS A 106 9.01 16.80 14.77
C LYS A 106 10.42 17.12 14.27
N ASP A 107 11.38 17.31 15.18
CA ASP A 107 12.76 17.60 14.82
C ASP A 107 13.41 16.40 14.10
N LEU A 108 13.22 15.18 14.59
CA LEU A 108 13.68 13.95 13.93
C LEU A 108 13.11 13.80 12.52
N ILE A 109 11.82 14.11 12.33
CA ILE A 109 11.16 14.06 11.03
C ILE A 109 11.68 15.15 10.10
N GLN A 110 12.14 16.29 10.61
CA GLN A 110 12.70 17.36 9.77
C GLN A 110 14.15 17.10 9.35
N GLU A 111 14.97 16.57 10.26
CA GLU A 111 16.41 16.37 10.00
C GLU A 111 16.70 15.18 9.10
N HIS A 112 15.81 14.17 9.07
CA HIS A 112 15.91 12.92 8.31
C HIS A 112 17.21 12.11 8.54
N ASN A 113 17.06 10.79 8.75
CA ASN A 113 18.19 9.85 8.74
C ASN A 113 19.37 10.25 9.65
N THR A 114 19.07 10.74 10.86
CA THR A 114 20.11 10.94 11.86
C THR A 114 20.50 9.58 12.43
N PRO A 115 21.80 9.21 12.49
CA PRO A 115 22.23 7.95 13.11
C PRO A 115 21.85 7.88 14.60
N ALA A 116 21.55 9.04 15.21
CA ALA A 116 21.06 9.15 16.57
C ALA A 116 19.56 8.87 16.74
N ALA A 117 18.79 8.74 15.65
CA ALA A 117 17.33 8.58 15.70
C ALA A 117 16.87 7.44 16.61
N ALA A 118 17.50 6.26 16.50
CA ALA A 118 17.18 5.11 17.33
C ALA A 118 17.40 5.39 18.83
N GLY A 119 18.51 6.06 19.17
CA GLY A 119 18.81 6.46 20.56
C GLY A 119 17.82 7.48 21.11
N ILE A 120 17.42 8.46 20.29
CA ILE A 120 16.42 9.47 20.68
C ILE A 120 15.05 8.82 20.88
N LEU A 121 14.63 7.91 20.00
CA LEU A 121 13.37 7.18 20.13
C LEU A 121 13.35 6.30 21.38
N GLN A 122 14.44 5.61 21.67
CA GLN A 122 14.57 4.83 22.90
C GLN A 122 14.48 5.72 24.14
N SER A 123 15.17 6.87 24.14
CA SER A 123 15.08 7.83 25.25
C SER A 123 13.66 8.38 25.44
N CYS A 124 12.94 8.64 24.35
CA CYS A 124 11.53 9.03 24.40
C CYS A 124 10.67 7.91 24.98
N ALA A 125 10.91 6.65 24.59
CA ALA A 125 10.20 5.50 25.11
C ALA A 125 10.40 5.34 26.62
N ASP A 126 11.64 5.45 27.10
CA ASP A 126 11.99 5.36 28.52
C ASP A 126 11.35 6.52 29.32
N ALA A 127 11.40 7.74 28.79
CA ALA A 127 10.77 8.91 29.41
C ALA A 127 9.25 8.75 29.51
N CYS A 128 8.60 8.26 28.46
CA CYS A 128 7.17 7.96 28.44
C CYS A 128 6.81 6.86 29.46
N ALA A 129 7.58 5.76 29.49
CA ALA A 129 7.37 4.66 30.42
C ALA A 129 7.50 5.11 31.88
N SER A 130 8.42 6.03 32.20
CA SER A 130 8.59 6.56 33.57
C SER A 130 7.39 7.35 34.11
N ARG A 131 6.45 7.73 33.23
CA ARG A 131 5.25 8.53 33.54
C ARG A 131 3.95 7.84 33.13
N ASP A 132 3.99 6.53 32.89
CA ASP A 132 2.84 5.73 32.44
C ASP A 132 2.18 6.27 31.16
N ILE A 133 2.98 6.86 30.27
CA ILE A 133 2.55 7.34 28.95
C ILE A 133 2.94 6.32 27.91
N SER A 134 2.03 5.98 27.00
CA SER A 134 2.36 5.12 25.86
C SER A 134 2.96 5.95 24.72
N LEU A 135 4.23 5.68 24.37
CA LEU A 135 4.86 6.29 23.19
C LEU A 135 4.07 5.93 21.91
N SER A 136 3.54 4.70 21.82
CA SER A 136 2.68 4.27 20.72
C SER A 136 1.45 5.18 20.57
N SER A 137 0.81 5.59 21.68
CA SER A 137 -0.31 6.54 21.62
C SER A 137 0.13 7.88 21.03
N ILE A 138 1.29 8.41 21.46
CA ILE A 138 1.80 9.71 20.97
C ILE A 138 2.10 9.66 19.46
N LEU A 139 2.74 8.59 18.98
CA LEU A 139 3.10 8.43 17.57
C LEU A 139 1.89 8.27 16.63
N GLN A 140 0.74 7.88 17.18
CA GLN A 140 -0.51 7.69 16.45
C GLN A 140 -1.48 8.87 16.57
N GLU A 141 -1.13 9.89 17.37
CA GLU A 141 -1.93 11.10 17.52
C GLU A 141 -1.73 12.07 16.37
N LYS A 142 -2.81 12.75 15.98
CA LYS A 142 -2.82 13.80 14.96
C LYS A 142 -2.28 15.14 15.49
N ALA A 143 -1.03 15.14 15.94
CA ALA A 143 -0.44 16.25 16.67
C ALA A 143 0.27 17.29 15.78
N ILE A 144 0.64 16.94 14.55
CA ILE A 144 1.39 17.82 13.65
C ILE A 144 0.48 18.14 12.47
N GLU A 145 -0.07 19.36 12.44
CA GLU A 145 -0.92 19.84 11.34
C GLU A 145 -2.11 18.91 11.01
N ASN A 146 -2.74 18.33 12.05
CA ASN A 146 -3.84 17.35 11.94
C ASN A 146 -3.47 15.99 11.32
N HIS A 147 -2.18 15.69 11.22
CA HIS A 147 -1.64 14.40 10.79
C HIS A 147 -0.75 13.77 11.85
N THR A 148 -0.47 12.48 11.70
CA THR A 148 0.39 11.72 12.62
C THR A 148 1.87 11.99 12.33
N PRO A 149 2.78 11.82 13.32
CA PRO A 149 4.22 11.77 13.07
C PRO A 149 4.60 10.78 11.96
N LEU A 150 3.96 9.62 11.88
CA LEU A 150 4.17 8.62 10.83
C LEU A 150 3.83 9.13 9.43
N TYR A 151 2.74 9.89 9.29
CA TYR A 151 2.37 10.54 8.02
C TYR A 151 3.49 11.46 7.55
N TRP A 152 3.96 12.35 8.43
CA TRP A 152 5.00 13.31 8.07
C TRP A 152 6.36 12.66 7.81
N ALA A 153 6.69 11.59 8.54
CA ALA A 153 7.89 10.80 8.28
C ALA A 153 7.93 10.25 6.86
N ILE A 154 6.78 9.86 6.29
CA ILE A 154 6.66 9.41 4.90
C ILE A 154 6.70 10.59 3.93
N VAL A 155 5.89 11.63 4.15
CA VAL A 155 5.79 12.79 3.23
C VAL A 155 7.12 13.53 3.07
N LYS A 156 7.91 13.59 4.14
CA LYS A 156 9.19 14.29 4.15
C LYS A 156 10.36 13.38 3.76
N ARG A 157 10.15 12.06 3.66
CA ARG A 157 11.18 11.08 3.28
C ARG A 157 11.80 11.45 1.92
N PRO A 158 13.13 11.44 1.77
CA PRO A 158 13.76 11.53 0.45
C PRO A 158 13.43 10.28 -0.38
N PRO A 159 13.34 10.40 -1.72
CA PRO A 159 13.10 9.26 -2.60
C PRO A 159 14.22 8.21 -2.49
N ASP A 160 13.83 6.94 -2.53
CA ASP A 160 14.71 5.79 -2.25
C ASP A 160 15.86 5.58 -3.26
N GLU A 161 15.84 6.25 -4.42
CA GLU A 161 16.88 6.17 -5.46
C GLU A 161 18.30 6.54 -4.98
N ARG A 162 18.43 7.12 -3.78
CA ARG A 162 19.71 7.55 -3.21
C ARG A 162 20.26 6.61 -2.13
N GLN A 163 19.57 5.51 -1.80
CA GLN A 163 19.94 4.60 -0.70
C GLN A 163 20.74 3.36 -1.17
N ASP A 164 21.61 3.53 -2.15
CA ASP A 164 22.58 2.50 -2.54
C ASP A 164 23.64 2.32 -1.44
N GLY A 165 23.37 1.50 -0.44
CA GLY A 165 24.42 0.78 0.31
C GLY A 165 24.73 1.18 1.74
N VAL A 166 23.82 1.84 2.48
CA VAL A 166 23.99 1.99 3.94
C VAL A 166 22.91 1.19 4.66
N ASP A 167 23.31 0.09 5.31
CA ASP A 167 22.50 -0.83 6.14
C ASP A 167 21.88 -0.17 7.41
N GLY A 168 21.59 1.12 7.38
CA GLY A 168 20.97 1.85 8.48
C GLY A 168 19.50 1.45 8.66
N VAL A 169 19.08 1.29 9.92
CA VAL A 169 17.65 1.16 10.25
C VAL A 169 16.93 2.44 9.83
N ASP A 170 16.05 2.34 8.85
CA ASP A 170 15.23 3.44 8.38
C ASP A 170 14.41 4.05 9.53
N LEU A 171 14.46 5.38 9.66
CA LEU A 171 13.72 6.13 10.68
C LEU A 171 12.23 5.75 10.70
N LEU A 172 11.64 5.56 9.52
CA LEU A 172 10.23 5.17 9.42
C LEU A 172 9.99 3.79 10.04
N THR A 173 10.85 2.81 9.77
CA THR A 173 10.76 1.47 10.35
C THR A 173 10.88 1.51 11.87
N ALA A 174 11.82 2.32 12.40
CA ALA A 174 11.95 2.52 13.84
C ALA A 174 10.71 3.19 14.46
N LEU A 175 10.15 4.22 13.82
CA LEU A 175 8.90 4.85 14.28
C LEU A 175 7.73 3.85 14.29
N ILE A 176 7.60 3.01 13.26
CA ILE A 176 6.55 1.99 13.19
C ILE A 176 6.71 0.97 14.31
N SER A 177 7.94 0.52 14.62
CA SER A 177 8.14 -0.45 15.70
C SER A 177 7.68 0.09 17.06
N TYR A 178 7.95 1.36 17.39
CA TYR A 178 7.45 1.98 18.62
C TYR A 178 5.96 2.34 18.57
N ALA A 179 5.39 2.52 17.37
CA ALA A 179 3.97 2.80 17.19
C ALA A 179 3.09 1.55 17.29
N THR A 180 3.65 0.34 17.18
CA THR A 180 2.84 -0.89 17.20
C THR A 180 2.16 -1.17 18.55
N PRO A 181 0.92 -1.74 18.53
CA PRO A 181 0.10 -2.05 17.36
C PRO A 181 -0.53 -0.79 16.71
N LEU A 182 -0.55 -0.75 15.38
CA LEU A 182 -1.14 0.37 14.64
C LEU A 182 -2.67 0.30 14.67
N THR A 183 -3.32 1.44 14.92
CA THR A 183 -4.77 1.58 14.77
C THR A 183 -5.14 1.68 13.29
N GLN A 184 -6.37 1.29 12.94
CA GLN A 184 -6.88 1.42 11.57
C GLN A 184 -6.81 2.87 11.06
N GLN A 185 -7.01 3.85 11.94
CA GLN A 185 -6.90 5.26 11.59
C GLN A 185 -5.46 5.63 11.21
N THR A 186 -4.47 5.16 11.96
CA THR A 186 -3.06 5.37 11.64
C THR A 186 -2.66 4.68 10.33
N ILE A 187 -3.15 3.47 10.08
CA ILE A 187 -2.92 2.75 8.82
C ILE A 187 -3.48 3.55 7.63
N ALA A 188 -4.69 4.11 7.77
CA ALA A 188 -5.29 4.98 6.76
C ALA A 188 -4.47 6.26 6.53
N GLU A 189 -3.90 6.87 7.58
CA GLU A 189 -3.00 8.03 7.45
C GLU A 189 -1.69 7.67 6.75
N VAL A 190 -1.09 6.52 7.07
CA VAL A 190 0.11 6.02 6.37
C VAL A 190 -0.19 5.78 4.88
N ARG A 191 -1.32 5.15 4.57
CA ARG A 191 -1.80 4.99 3.17
C ARG A 191 -1.95 6.33 2.47
N LEU A 192 -2.53 7.32 3.15
CA LEU A 192 -2.67 8.67 2.61
C LEU A 192 -1.31 9.32 2.34
N ALA A 193 -0.33 9.14 3.22
CA ALA A 193 1.02 9.68 3.02
C ALA A 193 1.69 9.07 1.79
N CYS A 194 1.62 7.75 1.61
CA CYS A 194 2.10 7.07 0.41
C CYS A 194 1.37 7.54 -0.85
N LEU A 195 0.06 7.79 -0.74
CA LEU A 195 -0.75 8.30 -1.86
C LEU A 195 -0.32 9.71 -2.29
N VAL A 196 -0.05 10.60 -1.32
CA VAL A 196 0.40 11.98 -1.56
C VAL A 196 1.77 12.01 -2.22
N THR A 197 2.68 11.15 -1.79
CA THR A 197 4.02 11.03 -2.35
C THR A 197 4.07 10.21 -3.64
N SER A 198 2.99 9.46 -3.94
CA SER A 198 2.94 8.47 -5.03
C SER A 198 4.09 7.44 -4.98
N ASP A 199 4.60 7.14 -3.77
CA ASP A 199 5.69 6.20 -3.56
C ASP A 199 5.16 4.76 -3.44
N GLN A 200 5.03 4.09 -4.58
CA GLN A 200 4.57 2.71 -4.68
C GLN A 200 5.56 1.71 -4.04
N ALA A 201 6.87 1.96 -4.15
CA ALA A 201 7.89 1.04 -3.64
C ALA A 201 7.86 1.01 -2.10
N LEU A 202 7.78 2.18 -1.48
CA LEU A 202 7.59 2.30 -0.04
C LEU A 202 6.27 1.67 0.41
N PHE A 203 5.19 1.93 -0.31
CA PHE A 203 3.89 1.34 0.01
C PHE A 203 3.93 -0.20 0.02
N GLN A 204 4.58 -0.82 -0.97
CA GLN A 204 4.76 -2.28 -0.98
C GLN A 204 5.64 -2.74 0.18
N ARG A 205 6.76 -2.07 0.47
CA ARG A 205 7.62 -2.42 1.62
C ARG A 205 6.84 -2.40 2.93
N LEU A 206 6.01 -1.37 3.13
CA LEU A 206 5.15 -1.27 4.31
C LEU A 206 4.12 -2.41 4.35
N ARG A 207 3.51 -2.81 3.23
CA ARG A 207 2.59 -3.96 3.18
C ARG A 207 3.26 -5.29 3.54
N LEU A 208 4.56 -5.43 3.34
CA LEU A 208 5.30 -6.63 3.74
C LEU A 208 5.63 -6.66 5.24
N SER A 209 5.47 -5.54 5.93
CA SER A 209 5.70 -5.45 7.36
C SER A 209 4.50 -6.07 8.12
N PRO A 210 4.73 -7.03 9.04
CA PRO A 210 3.65 -7.67 9.81
C PRO A 210 2.91 -6.69 10.74
N GLU A 211 3.55 -5.57 11.07
CA GLU A 211 2.97 -4.47 11.85
C GLU A 211 1.87 -3.74 11.08
N PHE A 212 1.97 -3.69 9.76
CA PHE A 212 1.07 -2.93 8.89
C PHE A 212 -0.04 -3.79 8.29
N ALA A 213 0.31 -4.98 7.79
CA ALA A 213 -0.62 -5.92 7.18
C ALA A 213 -0.42 -7.31 7.80
N PRO A 214 -0.97 -7.55 9.01
CA PRO A 214 -0.83 -8.84 9.67
C PRO A 214 -1.41 -9.94 8.78
N VAL A 215 -0.57 -10.93 8.48
CA VAL A 215 -0.99 -12.11 7.70
C VAL A 215 -2.07 -12.86 8.48
N SER A 216 -3.10 -13.31 7.78
CA SER A 216 -4.13 -14.18 8.36
C SER A 216 -3.46 -15.41 8.98
N LYS A 217 -3.70 -15.64 10.28
CA LYS A 217 -3.17 -16.82 10.98
C LYS A 217 -3.59 -18.13 10.31
N VAL A 218 -4.76 -18.13 9.67
CA VAL A 218 -5.28 -19.29 8.92
C VAL A 218 -4.41 -19.56 7.70
N ASP A 219 -4.03 -18.51 6.96
CA ASP A 219 -3.18 -18.63 5.78
C ASP A 219 -1.79 -19.11 6.17
N GLN A 220 -1.22 -18.54 7.24
CA GLN A 220 0.08 -18.97 7.76
C GLN A 220 0.07 -20.44 8.24
N MET A 221 -1.04 -20.91 8.80
CA MET A 221 -1.17 -22.29 9.25
C MET A 221 -1.36 -23.27 8.09
N LEU A 222 -2.17 -22.92 7.10
CA LEU A 222 -2.59 -23.83 6.02
C LEU A 222 -1.66 -23.83 4.81
N LEU A 223 -1.01 -22.70 4.52
CA LEU A 223 -0.06 -22.55 3.41
C LEU A 223 1.40 -22.69 3.84
N GLY A 224 1.64 -22.80 5.15
CA GLY A 224 2.97 -22.89 5.75
C GLY A 224 3.52 -21.55 6.22
N ALA A 225 4.61 -21.61 6.99
CA ALA A 225 5.12 -20.48 7.75
C ALA A 225 5.59 -19.28 6.91
N THR A 226 5.83 -19.44 5.61
CA THR A 226 6.31 -18.36 4.72
C THR A 226 5.62 -18.41 3.35
N ILE A 227 4.57 -17.60 3.19
CA ILE A 227 4.03 -17.30 1.85
C ILE A 227 4.96 -16.26 1.24
N PRO A 228 5.57 -16.51 0.07
CA PRO A 228 6.41 -15.51 -0.58
C PRO A 228 5.61 -14.21 -0.82
N PRO A 229 6.24 -13.05 -0.72
CA PRO A 229 5.57 -11.77 -0.96
C PRO A 229 5.07 -11.67 -2.41
N GLU A 230 4.00 -10.90 -2.60
CA GLU A 230 3.48 -10.55 -3.93
C GLU A 230 4.43 -9.55 -4.59
N GLU A 231 4.79 -9.78 -5.85
CA GLU A 231 5.60 -8.83 -6.62
C GLU A 231 4.64 -7.94 -7.45
N ILE A 232 4.76 -6.63 -7.28
CA ILE A 232 3.88 -5.63 -7.93
C ILE A 232 4.76 -4.55 -8.56
N GLU A 233 4.79 -4.52 -9.88
CA GLU A 233 5.57 -3.55 -10.65
C GLU A 233 4.65 -2.62 -11.41
N LEU A 234 4.78 -1.31 -11.17
CA LEU A 234 4.03 -0.28 -11.87
C LEU A 234 4.81 0.21 -13.10
N GLU A 235 4.14 0.24 -14.24
CA GLU A 235 4.67 0.76 -15.50
C GLU A 235 3.80 1.95 -15.95
N GLU A 236 4.38 3.14 -16.04
CA GLU A 236 3.69 4.30 -16.58
C GLU A 236 3.68 4.26 -18.11
N LEU A 237 2.50 4.15 -18.69
CA LEU A 237 2.34 4.14 -20.14
C LEU A 237 2.30 5.58 -20.66
N LEU A 238 3.20 5.89 -21.59
CA LEU A 238 3.17 7.14 -22.34
C LEU A 238 1.99 7.10 -23.31
N GLY A 239 1.00 7.96 -23.08
CA GLY A 239 -0.14 8.13 -23.96
C GLY A 239 -0.63 9.57 -23.93
N ASP A 240 -1.20 10.02 -25.05
CA ASP A 240 -1.60 11.42 -25.30
C ASP A 240 -2.50 12.02 -24.21
N ASP A 241 -3.24 11.17 -23.49
CA ASP A 241 -4.25 11.58 -22.51
C ASP A 241 -3.80 11.48 -21.04
N GLY A 242 -2.52 11.19 -20.75
CA GLY A 242 -1.92 11.31 -19.41
C GLY A 242 -2.48 10.41 -18.30
N GLY A 243 -3.37 9.46 -18.62
CA GLY A 243 -4.10 8.64 -17.65
C GLY A 243 -3.93 7.13 -17.78
N ALA A 244 -3.09 6.65 -18.70
CA ALA A 244 -2.84 5.23 -18.92
C ALA A 244 -1.74 4.71 -17.98
N PHE A 245 -1.86 3.48 -17.49
CA PHE A 245 -0.84 2.80 -16.70
C PHE A 245 -1.00 1.29 -16.83
N ALA A 246 0.08 0.56 -16.58
CA ALA A 246 0.06 -0.89 -16.48
C ALA A 246 0.64 -1.32 -15.12
N VAL A 247 0.16 -2.44 -14.60
CA VAL A 247 0.68 -3.05 -13.37
C VAL A 247 0.91 -4.52 -13.63
N ASN A 248 2.15 -4.97 -13.46
CA ASN A 248 2.52 -6.38 -13.55
C ASN A 248 2.48 -6.98 -12.14
N PHE A 249 1.75 -8.09 -12.00
CA PHE A 249 1.60 -8.80 -10.74
C PHE A 249 2.16 -10.21 -10.86
N VAL A 250 2.88 -10.64 -9.84
CA VAL A 250 3.31 -12.03 -9.64
C VAL A 250 2.74 -12.52 -8.33
N ILE A 251 1.81 -13.48 -8.42
CA ILE A 251 1.09 -14.01 -7.27
C ILE A 251 1.58 -15.43 -6.98
N PRO A 252 2.43 -15.63 -5.95
CA PRO A 252 2.93 -16.95 -5.60
C PRO A 252 1.82 -17.82 -5.00
N GLN A 253 1.88 -19.11 -5.32
CA GLN A 253 0.96 -20.14 -4.82
C GLN A 253 -0.51 -19.79 -5.05
N PHE A 254 -0.81 -19.12 -6.18
CA PHE A 254 -2.14 -18.56 -6.46
C PHE A 254 -3.28 -19.57 -6.28
N HIS A 255 -3.14 -20.76 -6.87
CA HIS A 255 -4.16 -21.80 -6.80
C HIS A 255 -4.41 -22.28 -5.37
N LYS A 256 -3.34 -22.56 -4.61
CA LYS A 256 -3.42 -22.98 -3.20
C LYS A 256 -4.09 -21.91 -2.34
N ARG A 257 -3.70 -20.65 -2.52
CA ARG A 257 -4.28 -19.50 -1.81
C ARG A 257 -5.77 -19.33 -2.14
N MET A 258 -6.16 -19.47 -3.41
CA MET A 258 -7.58 -19.43 -3.80
C MET A 258 -8.40 -20.58 -3.22
N LEU A 259 -7.83 -21.79 -3.09
CA LEU A 259 -8.52 -22.92 -2.47
C LEU A 259 -8.67 -22.79 -0.95
N VAL A 260 -7.64 -22.27 -0.29
CA VAL A 260 -7.55 -22.19 1.17
C VAL A 260 -8.20 -20.92 1.71
N SER A 261 -7.67 -19.77 1.33
CA SER A 261 -8.06 -18.46 1.82
C SER A 261 -9.32 -17.95 1.14
N LYS A 262 -9.60 -18.42 -0.08
CA LYS A 262 -10.71 -17.98 -0.94
C LYS A 262 -10.68 -16.50 -1.30
N GLU A 263 -9.60 -15.80 -0.98
CA GLU A 263 -9.41 -14.37 -1.24
C GLU A 263 -7.90 -14.08 -1.38
N ILE A 264 -7.54 -13.31 -2.40
CA ILE A 264 -6.20 -12.75 -2.62
C ILE A 264 -6.37 -11.29 -3.02
N GLY A 265 -5.96 -10.38 -2.12
CA GLY A 265 -6.05 -8.94 -2.33
C GLY A 265 -4.71 -8.30 -2.61
N LEU A 266 -4.59 -7.66 -3.77
CA LEU A 266 -3.43 -6.90 -4.20
C LEU A 266 -3.77 -5.41 -4.08
N GLU A 267 -2.96 -4.67 -3.32
CA GLU A 267 -3.12 -3.22 -3.18
C GLU A 267 -1.95 -2.51 -3.85
N PHE A 268 -2.21 -1.43 -4.58
CA PHE A 268 -1.17 -0.66 -5.27
C PHE A 268 -1.59 0.80 -5.48
N ILE A 269 -0.60 1.68 -5.61
CA ILE A 269 -0.78 3.09 -5.92
C ILE A 269 -0.49 3.29 -7.40
N ALA A 270 -1.43 3.90 -8.12
CA ALA A 270 -1.24 4.29 -9.51
C ALA A 270 -2.08 5.54 -9.82
N ARG A 271 -1.49 6.52 -10.53
CA ARG A 271 -2.16 7.78 -10.91
C ARG A 271 -2.84 8.46 -9.71
N SER A 272 -2.09 8.59 -8.62
CA SER A 272 -2.51 9.20 -7.35
C SER A 272 -3.82 8.61 -6.78
N ARG A 273 -4.02 7.31 -6.98
CA ARG A 273 -5.14 6.53 -6.42
C ARG A 273 -4.61 5.25 -5.82
N LEU A 274 -5.21 4.84 -4.70
CA LEU A 274 -4.96 3.56 -4.06
C LEU A 274 -5.99 2.55 -4.56
N TRP A 275 -5.53 1.51 -5.23
CA TRP A 275 -6.32 0.49 -5.87
C TRP A 275 -6.29 -0.81 -5.07
N LYS A 276 -7.37 -1.58 -5.15
CA LYS A 276 -7.42 -2.97 -4.72
C LYS A 276 -7.90 -3.85 -5.88
N LEU A 277 -7.04 -4.77 -6.32
CA LEU A 277 -7.40 -5.88 -7.20
C LEU A 277 -7.59 -7.13 -6.34
N LEU A 278 -8.78 -7.71 -6.38
CA LEU A 278 -9.17 -8.81 -5.51
C LEU A 278 -9.60 -10.02 -6.33
N PHE A 279 -8.89 -11.13 -6.15
CA PHE A 279 -9.34 -12.45 -6.58
C PHE A 279 -10.06 -13.10 -5.41
N PHE A 280 -11.24 -13.67 -5.61
CA PHE A 280 -11.98 -14.31 -4.53
C PHE A 280 -12.94 -15.39 -5.02
N VAL A 281 -13.33 -16.29 -4.13
CA VAL A 281 -14.38 -17.28 -4.36
C VAL A 281 -15.66 -16.82 -3.68
N THR A 282 -16.71 -16.64 -4.47
CA THR A 282 -18.01 -16.17 -3.98
C THR A 282 -18.60 -17.17 -2.99
N THR A 283 -18.96 -16.74 -1.78
CA THR A 283 -19.51 -17.63 -0.73
C THR A 283 -21.02 -17.80 -0.80
N GLU A 284 -21.71 -16.80 -1.36
CA GLU A 284 -23.17 -16.72 -1.43
C GLU A 284 -23.56 -16.25 -2.83
N PRO A 285 -24.69 -16.71 -3.40
CA PRO A 285 -25.15 -16.21 -4.68
C PRO A 285 -25.28 -14.68 -4.68
N ARG A 286 -24.77 -14.02 -5.71
CA ARG A 286 -24.79 -12.56 -5.83
C ARG A 286 -25.17 -12.16 -7.24
N THR A 287 -25.97 -11.11 -7.36
CA THR A 287 -26.28 -10.50 -8.65
C THR A 287 -25.24 -9.44 -8.98
N ILE A 288 -24.54 -9.61 -10.10
CA ILE A 288 -23.61 -8.63 -10.66
C ILE A 288 -24.23 -8.09 -11.95
N GLY A 289 -24.67 -6.83 -11.92
CA GLY A 289 -25.43 -6.25 -13.03
C GLY A 289 -26.74 -7.02 -13.25
N SER A 290 -26.90 -7.62 -14.43
CA SER A 290 -28.06 -8.46 -14.76
C SER A 290 -27.81 -9.96 -14.57
N LYS A 291 -26.61 -10.37 -14.15
CA LYS A 291 -26.22 -11.78 -14.08
C LYS A 291 -26.16 -12.27 -12.64
N GLU A 292 -26.71 -13.45 -12.40
CA GLU A 292 -26.56 -14.17 -11.13
C GLU A 292 -25.26 -14.98 -11.15
N VAL A 293 -24.42 -14.77 -10.12
CA VAL A 293 -23.19 -15.52 -9.88
C VAL A 293 -23.42 -16.45 -8.71
N ASN A 294 -23.12 -17.73 -8.93
CA ASN A 294 -23.36 -18.78 -7.94
C ASN A 294 -22.30 -18.76 -6.83
N ALA A 295 -22.66 -19.31 -5.67
CA ALA A 295 -21.67 -19.65 -4.65
C ALA A 295 -20.66 -20.67 -5.22
N GLY A 296 -19.39 -20.48 -4.90
CA GLY A 296 -18.27 -21.26 -5.42
C GLY A 296 -17.62 -20.68 -6.68
N SER A 297 -18.26 -19.74 -7.38
CA SER A 297 -17.67 -19.11 -8.57
C SER A 297 -16.47 -18.24 -8.21
N TRP A 298 -15.42 -18.34 -9.01
CA TRP A 298 -14.22 -17.52 -8.85
C TRP A 298 -14.45 -16.18 -9.54
N CYS A 299 -14.11 -15.09 -8.86
CA CYS A 299 -14.37 -13.74 -9.31
C CYS A 299 -13.13 -12.87 -9.17
N ILE A 300 -13.08 -11.83 -10.00
CA ILE A 300 -12.13 -10.74 -9.87
C ILE A 300 -12.93 -9.47 -9.60
N SER A 301 -12.47 -8.65 -8.67
CA SER A 301 -12.97 -7.29 -8.52
C SER A 301 -11.86 -6.26 -8.47
N LEU A 302 -12.11 -5.10 -9.04
CA LEU A 302 -11.21 -3.95 -9.03
C LEU A 302 -11.95 -2.77 -8.41
N SER A 303 -11.39 -2.20 -7.34
CA SER A 303 -11.99 -1.10 -6.59
C SER A 303 -10.97 -0.06 -6.17
N LEU A 304 -11.48 1.12 -5.79
CA LEU A 304 -10.71 2.14 -5.11
C LEU A 304 -10.75 1.90 -3.60
N LEU A 305 -9.60 2.04 -2.95
CA LEU A 305 -9.50 2.06 -1.50
C LEU A 305 -9.75 3.46 -0.96
N GLU A 306 -9.98 3.51 0.36
CA GLU A 306 -10.22 4.72 1.13
C GLU A 306 -9.29 5.87 0.71
N ILE A 307 -9.82 7.10 0.71
CA ILE A 307 -9.08 8.35 0.45
C ILE A 307 -8.78 8.61 -1.04
N SER A 308 -8.99 7.63 -1.93
CA SER A 308 -8.83 7.84 -3.37
C SER A 308 -9.96 8.69 -3.98
N PRO A 309 -9.65 9.66 -4.86
CA PRO A 309 -10.68 10.41 -5.57
C PRO A 309 -11.45 9.50 -6.55
N PRO A 310 -12.79 9.63 -6.62
CA PRO A 310 -13.61 8.86 -7.56
C PRO A 310 -13.09 8.97 -9.00
N THR A 311 -13.17 7.90 -9.79
CA THR A 311 -12.71 7.93 -11.19
C THR A 311 -13.45 6.98 -12.11
N TYR A 312 -13.56 7.38 -13.39
CA TYR A 312 -13.90 6.45 -14.45
C TYR A 312 -12.69 5.60 -14.81
N LEU A 313 -12.94 4.34 -15.12
CA LEU A 313 -11.90 3.36 -15.41
C LEU A 313 -12.27 2.54 -16.64
N GLN A 314 -11.33 2.46 -17.57
CA GLN A 314 -11.28 1.43 -18.61
C GLN A 314 -10.09 0.56 -18.28
N ALA A 315 -10.30 -0.72 -18.04
CA ALA A 315 -9.24 -1.62 -17.63
C ALA A 315 -9.43 -2.99 -18.26
N ARG A 316 -8.31 -3.67 -18.51
CA ARG A 316 -8.29 -5.08 -18.90
C ARG A 316 -7.19 -5.79 -18.15
N LEU A 317 -7.45 -7.01 -17.74
CA LEU A 317 -6.48 -7.88 -17.10
C LEU A 317 -6.02 -8.93 -18.11
N LEU A 318 -4.75 -8.88 -18.48
CA LEU A 318 -4.09 -9.86 -19.32
C LEU A 318 -3.50 -10.95 -18.45
N VAL A 319 -3.68 -12.20 -18.86
CA VAL A 319 -3.15 -13.36 -18.14
C VAL A 319 -2.06 -13.96 -18.99
N LEU A 320 -0.85 -13.95 -18.45
CA LEU A 320 0.35 -14.38 -19.15
C LEU A 320 0.49 -15.90 -19.02
N GLU A 321 0.93 -16.56 -20.09
CA GLU A 321 1.24 -17.98 -20.05
C GLU A 321 2.55 -18.22 -19.29
N ALA A 322 2.62 -19.31 -18.55
CA ALA A 322 3.75 -19.59 -17.67
C ALA A 322 5.05 -19.92 -18.42
N ASP A 323 4.92 -20.49 -19.62
CA ASP A 323 6.04 -20.92 -20.46
C ASP A 323 6.60 -19.80 -21.32
N GLU A 324 5.99 -18.62 -21.37
CA GLU A 324 6.59 -17.49 -22.06
C GLU A 324 7.79 -17.00 -21.24
N PRO A 325 9.04 -17.19 -21.74
CA PRO A 325 10.19 -16.66 -21.03
C PRO A 325 10.01 -15.15 -20.95
N THR A 326 9.93 -14.62 -19.73
CA THR A 326 9.88 -13.19 -19.48
C THR A 326 11.17 -12.60 -20.03
N THR A 327 11.16 -12.23 -21.30
CA THR A 327 12.33 -11.70 -22.01
C THR A 327 12.44 -10.20 -21.71
N THR A 328 12.36 -9.86 -20.43
CA THR A 328 12.68 -8.56 -19.85
C THR A 328 14.07 -8.66 -19.24
N ALA A 329 15.07 -8.94 -20.08
CA ALA A 329 16.42 -8.51 -19.73
C ALA A 329 16.43 -6.97 -19.84
N PRO A 330 16.84 -6.23 -18.80
CA PRO A 330 16.92 -4.78 -18.86
C PRO A 330 17.95 -4.41 -19.92
N SER A 331 17.49 -3.89 -21.05
CA SER A 331 18.37 -3.29 -22.05
C SER A 331 19.03 -2.07 -21.42
N ASN A 332 20.31 -2.17 -21.10
CA ASN A 332 21.13 -1.03 -20.69
C ASN A 332 20.92 0.13 -21.68
N PRO A 333 20.62 1.35 -21.21
CA PRO A 333 20.45 2.51 -22.06
C PRO A 333 21.84 3.05 -22.45
N THR A 334 22.47 2.44 -23.46
CA THR A 334 23.67 3.00 -24.07
C THR A 334 23.43 3.34 -25.53
N THR A 335 23.35 4.66 -25.76
CA THR A 335 23.46 5.45 -27.01
C THR A 335 22.16 5.98 -27.65
N PRO A 336 21.98 7.32 -27.69
CA PRO A 336 20.95 7.96 -28.48
C PRO A 336 21.43 8.05 -29.94
N THR A 337 21.15 7.02 -30.74
CA THR A 337 21.28 7.12 -32.20
C THR A 337 19.91 7.42 -32.77
N SER A 338 19.70 8.70 -33.07
CA SER A 338 18.58 9.23 -33.84
C SER A 338 18.50 8.53 -35.21
N SER A 339 17.51 7.66 -35.39
CA SER A 339 17.05 7.26 -36.72
C SER A 339 15.55 6.93 -36.72
N PRO A 340 14.79 7.37 -37.73
CA PRO A 340 13.36 7.09 -37.85
C PRO A 340 13.18 5.76 -38.59
N PHE A 341 12.70 4.73 -37.90
CA PHE A 341 12.43 3.41 -38.51
C PHE A 341 11.02 2.93 -38.20
N TRP A 342 10.10 3.19 -39.14
CA TRP A 342 8.81 2.50 -39.26
C TRP A 342 8.70 1.98 -40.71
N SER A 343 9.25 0.80 -40.97
CA SER A 343 8.91 -0.04 -42.13
C SER A 343 9.56 -1.43 -41.95
N VAL A 344 8.79 -2.42 -41.50
CA VAL A 344 8.17 -3.48 -42.32
C VAL A 344 9.20 -4.42 -42.98
N ALA A 345 9.42 -5.59 -42.37
CA ALA A 345 9.73 -6.85 -43.06
C ALA A 345 9.58 -8.08 -42.13
N GLY A 346 8.42 -8.74 -42.24
CA GLY A 346 8.35 -10.19 -42.48
C GLY A 346 8.96 -11.16 -41.46
N ARG A 347 8.45 -11.20 -40.22
CA ARG A 347 8.31 -12.46 -39.49
C ARG A 347 6.87 -12.56 -38.99
N THR A 348 6.06 -13.39 -39.63
CA THR A 348 4.75 -13.80 -39.14
C THR A 348 4.98 -14.71 -37.93
N ALA A 349 5.30 -14.11 -36.79
CA ALA A 349 5.18 -14.80 -35.52
C ALA A 349 3.71 -15.24 -35.39
N PRO A 350 3.43 -16.48 -34.98
CA PRO A 350 2.05 -16.92 -34.74
C PRO A 350 1.42 -15.93 -33.78
N THR A 351 0.33 -15.28 -34.22
CA THR A 351 -0.41 -14.30 -33.45
C THR A 351 -1.05 -15.04 -32.27
N SER A 352 -0.30 -15.20 -31.17
CA SER A 352 -0.86 -15.68 -29.91
C SER A 352 -2.00 -14.73 -29.56
N THR A 353 -3.23 -15.25 -29.59
CA THR A 353 -4.42 -14.48 -29.22
C THR A 353 -4.31 -14.20 -27.73
N THR A 354 -3.74 -13.05 -27.37
CA THR A 354 -3.60 -12.63 -25.98
C THR A 354 -4.98 -12.59 -25.35
N LYS A 355 -5.20 -13.44 -24.33
CA LYS A 355 -6.48 -13.54 -23.65
C LYS A 355 -6.54 -12.50 -22.54
N PHE A 356 -7.62 -11.74 -22.50
CA PHE A 356 -7.83 -10.69 -21.50
C PHE A 356 -9.23 -10.77 -20.89
N ILE A 357 -9.35 -10.23 -19.68
CA ILE A 357 -10.62 -10.05 -18.95
C ILE A 357 -10.90 -8.55 -18.92
N ASP A 358 -12.05 -8.12 -19.45
CA ASP A 358 -12.44 -6.71 -19.40
C ASP A 358 -12.91 -6.34 -17.98
N LEU A 359 -12.28 -5.33 -17.38
CA LEU A 359 -12.56 -4.78 -16.06
C LEU A 359 -12.99 -3.31 -16.17
N SER A 360 -13.57 -2.91 -17.31
CA SER A 360 -14.04 -1.54 -17.53
C SER A 360 -15.33 -1.24 -16.75
N SER A 361 -15.45 -0.01 -16.26
CA SER A 361 -16.70 0.46 -15.65
C SER A 361 -17.69 0.93 -16.72
N ASN A 362 -18.90 0.39 -16.69
CA ASN A 362 -19.90 0.50 -17.76
C ASN A 362 -20.64 1.85 -17.85
N GLN A 363 -20.07 2.93 -17.32
CA GLN A 363 -20.54 4.35 -17.27
C GLN A 363 -20.57 4.93 -15.84
N GLU A 364 -20.34 4.13 -14.81
CA GLU A 364 -20.30 4.62 -13.44
C GLU A 364 -18.88 4.99 -13.00
N GLN A 365 -18.79 6.01 -12.15
CA GLN A 365 -17.54 6.36 -11.50
C GLN A 365 -17.29 5.35 -10.38
N LEU A 366 -16.06 4.79 -10.32
CA LEU A 366 -15.62 4.04 -9.15
C LEU A 366 -15.47 4.99 -7.98
N GLU A 367 -15.93 4.57 -6.82
CA GLU A 367 -15.93 5.34 -5.59
C GLU A 367 -15.40 4.46 -4.45
N PRO A 368 -14.54 5.01 -3.57
CA PRO A 368 -14.04 4.27 -2.43
C PRO A 368 -15.18 3.94 -1.45
N GLY A 369 -15.11 2.77 -0.83
CA GLY A 369 -16.04 2.40 0.24
C GLY A 369 -15.78 3.22 1.49
N THR A 370 -16.83 3.82 2.07
CA THR A 370 -16.74 4.64 3.30
C THR A 370 -17.19 3.88 4.56
N GLY A 371 -17.01 2.55 4.56
CA GLY A 371 -17.31 1.66 5.69
C GLY A 371 -18.47 0.70 5.41
N ARG A 372 -19.00 0.08 6.47
CA ARG A 372 -19.99 -1.02 6.33
C ARG A 372 -21.29 -0.63 5.61
N ARG A 373 -21.67 0.64 5.63
CA ARG A 373 -22.92 1.13 5.02
C ARG A 373 -22.79 1.46 3.53
N ASN A 374 -21.58 1.72 3.07
CA ASN A 374 -21.31 2.03 1.68
C ASN A 374 -20.06 1.25 1.25
N PRO A 375 -20.22 0.04 0.70
CA PRO A 375 -19.09 -0.81 0.31
C PRO A 375 -18.24 -0.20 -0.83
N GLY A 376 -18.64 0.94 -1.39
CA GLY A 376 -18.01 1.55 -2.54
C GLY A 376 -18.49 0.91 -3.84
N ARG A 377 -18.03 1.46 -4.95
CA ARG A 377 -18.27 0.90 -6.28
C ARG A 377 -17.04 0.14 -6.74
N SER A 378 -17.25 -1.08 -7.21
CA SER A 378 -16.22 -1.94 -7.77
C SER A 378 -16.68 -2.49 -9.11
N VAL A 379 -15.73 -2.71 -10.03
CA VAL A 379 -15.97 -3.55 -11.19
C VAL A 379 -15.76 -4.99 -10.75
N MET A 380 -16.70 -5.88 -11.05
CA MET A 380 -16.61 -7.29 -10.69
C MET A 380 -16.92 -8.14 -11.92
N VAL A 381 -16.10 -9.18 -12.12
CA VAL A 381 -16.25 -10.13 -13.23
C VAL A 381 -16.14 -11.55 -12.70
N CYS A 382 -17.11 -12.38 -13.08
CA CYS A 382 -17.04 -13.82 -12.83
C CYS A 382 -16.06 -14.44 -13.83
N LEU A 383 -15.11 -15.24 -13.34
CA LEU A 383 -14.14 -15.91 -14.21
C LEU A 383 -14.83 -16.96 -15.09
N ASP A 384 -15.91 -17.59 -14.63
CA ASP A 384 -16.67 -18.56 -15.41
C ASP A 384 -17.19 -18.00 -16.75
N ASP A 385 -17.23 -16.67 -16.89
CA ASP A 385 -17.68 -15.95 -18.09
C ASP A 385 -16.54 -15.72 -19.10
N SER A 386 -15.30 -15.87 -18.64
CA SER A 386 -14.10 -15.69 -19.43
C SER A 386 -13.62 -17.02 -19.98
N VAL A 387 -13.07 -16.98 -21.21
CA VAL A 387 -12.48 -18.15 -21.88
C VAL A 387 -11.34 -18.78 -21.06
N ILE A 388 -10.66 -18.00 -20.22
CA ILE A 388 -9.56 -18.48 -19.38
C ILE A 388 -9.98 -18.91 -17.99
N GLY A 389 -11.15 -18.47 -17.52
CA GLY A 389 -11.53 -18.59 -16.12
C GLY A 389 -11.60 -20.01 -15.57
N PRO A 390 -12.25 -20.95 -16.27
CA PRO A 390 -12.33 -22.34 -15.82
C PRO A 390 -10.97 -22.99 -15.59
N ASN A 391 -9.93 -22.55 -16.30
CA ASN A 391 -8.58 -23.12 -16.16
C ASN A 391 -7.95 -22.79 -14.80
N PHE A 392 -8.29 -21.66 -14.19
CA PHE A 392 -7.72 -21.26 -12.89
C PHE A 392 -8.11 -22.19 -11.75
N GLN A 393 -9.19 -22.96 -11.89
CA GLN A 393 -9.63 -23.90 -10.86
C GLN A 393 -8.71 -25.13 -10.77
N TYR A 394 -7.83 -25.35 -11.76
CA TYR A 394 -6.89 -26.46 -11.83
C TYR A 394 -5.46 -25.98 -11.58
N GLY A 395 -4.72 -26.65 -10.70
CA GLY A 395 -3.35 -26.25 -10.33
C GLY A 395 -2.31 -26.42 -11.44
N ASN A 396 -2.55 -27.31 -12.42
CA ASN A 396 -1.66 -27.58 -13.54
C ASN A 396 -2.28 -27.04 -14.84
N ASN A 397 -2.35 -25.72 -14.98
CA ASN A 397 -2.84 -25.07 -16.19
C ASN A 397 -1.71 -24.26 -16.85
N SER A 398 -1.89 -23.85 -18.12
CA SER A 398 -0.87 -23.13 -18.89
C SER A 398 -0.52 -21.74 -18.35
N TYR A 399 -1.29 -21.20 -17.39
CA TYR A 399 -1.07 -19.88 -16.77
C TYR A 399 -0.37 -19.97 -15.41
N ILE A 400 -0.26 -21.16 -14.83
CA ILE A 400 0.41 -21.40 -13.54
C ILE A 400 1.56 -22.37 -13.80
N GLY A 401 2.78 -21.85 -13.78
CA GLY A 401 3.98 -22.63 -14.07
C GLY A 401 4.32 -23.62 -12.97
N ALA A 402 5.41 -24.37 -13.18
CA ALA A 402 5.99 -25.23 -12.16
C ALA A 402 6.45 -24.46 -10.90
N ASP A 403 6.60 -23.13 -11.01
CA ASP A 403 6.88 -22.23 -9.90
C ASP A 403 5.64 -21.85 -9.07
N GLU A 404 4.46 -22.36 -9.44
CA GLU A 404 3.16 -22.07 -8.83
C GLU A 404 2.80 -20.57 -8.80
N LYS A 405 3.40 -19.76 -9.67
CA LYS A 405 3.15 -18.31 -9.75
C LYS A 405 2.15 -18.02 -10.86
N LEU A 406 1.12 -17.22 -10.52
CA LEU A 406 0.26 -16.59 -11.52
C LEU A 406 0.85 -15.24 -11.91
N ARG A 407 1.02 -15.00 -13.21
CA ARG A 407 1.48 -13.73 -13.77
C ARG A 407 0.33 -13.04 -14.50
N VAL A 408 -0.01 -11.84 -14.07
CA VAL A 408 -1.07 -11.04 -14.71
C VAL A 408 -0.62 -9.60 -14.89
N ARG A 409 -1.08 -8.98 -15.97
CA ARG A 409 -0.83 -7.56 -16.27
C ARG A 409 -2.17 -6.84 -16.31
N LEU A 410 -2.37 -5.87 -15.44
CA LEU A 410 -3.50 -4.97 -15.51
C LEU A 410 -3.12 -3.77 -16.37
N GLU A 411 -3.82 -3.56 -17.47
CA GLU A 411 -3.71 -2.34 -18.26
C GLU A 411 -4.94 -1.49 -18.02
N ALA A 412 -4.73 -0.25 -17.61
CA ALA A 412 -5.81 0.64 -17.21
C ALA A 412 -5.61 2.03 -17.78
N ARG A 413 -6.72 2.70 -18.04
CA ARG A 413 -6.78 4.11 -18.44
C ARG A 413 -7.88 4.81 -17.65
N LEU A 414 -7.52 5.93 -17.04
CA LEU A 414 -8.47 6.81 -16.38
C LEU A 414 -9.20 7.67 -17.42
N GLY A 415 -10.52 7.75 -17.27
CA GLY A 415 -11.37 8.56 -18.14
C GLY A 415 -12.64 7.84 -18.60
N ARG A 416 -13.62 8.62 -19.03
CA ARG A 416 -14.84 8.07 -19.62
C ARG A 416 -14.49 7.31 -20.88
N LYS A 417 -15.15 6.18 -21.12
CA LYS A 417 -15.12 5.51 -22.42
C LYS A 417 -15.55 6.54 -23.45
N ALA A 418 -14.70 6.82 -24.44
CA ALA A 418 -15.05 7.70 -25.53
C ALA A 418 -16.30 7.11 -26.16
N THR A 419 -17.45 7.72 -25.88
CA THR A 419 -18.68 7.38 -26.57
C THR A 419 -18.43 7.82 -27.99
N THR A 420 -18.22 6.85 -28.89
CA THR A 420 -18.00 7.09 -30.31
C THR A 420 -19.20 7.72 -31.01
N ASP A 421 -20.23 8.11 -30.26
CA ASP A 421 -21.31 8.99 -30.69
C ASP A 421 -20.83 10.45 -30.81
N CYS A 422 -19.78 10.67 -31.61
CA CYS A 422 -19.70 11.93 -32.35
C CYS A 422 -20.80 11.89 -33.40
N ILE A 423 -22.00 12.32 -33.03
CA ILE A 423 -23.03 12.70 -33.99
C ILE A 423 -22.47 13.95 -34.68
N ILE A 424 -21.83 13.75 -35.84
CA ILE A 424 -21.53 14.85 -36.76
C ILE A 424 -22.90 15.33 -37.24
N CYS A 425 -23.37 16.46 -36.70
CA CYS A 425 -24.59 17.14 -37.13
C CYS A 425 -24.42 17.80 -38.49
#